data_AF-A0A3P6C1P6-F1
#
_entry.id   AF-A0A3P6C1P6-F1
#
_cell.length_a   1.000
_cell.length_b   1.000
_cell.length_c   1.000
_cell.angle_alpha   90.00
_cell.angle_beta   90.00
_cell.angle_gamma   90.00
#
_symmetry.space_group_name_H-M   'P 1'
#
loop_
_entity.id
_entity.type
_entity.pdbx_description
1 polymer ?
#
loop_
_entity_poly.entity_id
_entity_poly.type
_entity_poly.pdbx_seq_one_letter_code
_entity_poly.pdbx_strand_id
1 'polypeptide(L)' 'LWKSVVGRTFVRFVGVTRSDEIVLYSSSLQYLVYYNTERNTVVRVDIQGMEAFMGFQIFTLQDHIEDVRLMKV' A
#
# COMPACT_ATOMS: atom_id res chain seq x y z
N LEU A 1 -12.27 -2.72 -20.83
CA LEU A 1 -11.47 -1.47 -20.87
C LEU A 1 -10.77 -1.32 -19.53
N TRP A 2 -9.44 -1.48 -19.48
CA TRP A 2 -8.66 -1.33 -18.24
C TRP A 2 -8.76 0.14 -17.78
N LYS A 3 -9.47 0.41 -16.67
CA LYS A 3 -9.53 1.74 -16.07
C LYS A 3 -8.27 1.90 -15.23
N SER A 4 -7.44 2.90 -15.53
CA SER A 4 -6.27 3.20 -14.70
C SER A 4 -6.73 3.62 -13.30
N VAL A 5 -6.59 2.72 -12.33
CA VAL A 5 -6.95 2.99 -10.92
C VAL A 5 -6.02 4.03 -10.30
N VAL A 6 -4.79 4.15 -10.83
CA VAL A 6 -3.72 4.99 -10.29
C VAL A 6 -3.48 6.25 -11.15
N GLY A 7 -4.19 6.42 -12.27
CA GLY A 7 -4.00 7.55 -13.18
C GLY A 7 -2.56 7.67 -13.72
N ARG A 8 -2.02 8.91 -13.76
CA ARG A 8 -0.59 9.22 -14.05
C ARG A 8 0.17 9.56 -12.76
N THR A 9 0.04 8.73 -11.72
CA THR A 9 0.79 8.94 -10.48
C THR A 9 2.02 8.04 -10.41
N PHE A 10 3.07 8.55 -9.75
CA PHE A 10 4.23 7.73 -9.39
C PHE A 10 3.94 6.99 -8.09
N VAL A 11 4.10 5.67 -8.13
CA VAL A 11 4.03 4.81 -6.95
C VAL A 11 5.38 4.14 -6.74
N ARG A 12 5.71 3.87 -5.48
CA ARG A 12 6.93 3.17 -5.07
C ARG A 12 6.58 1.75 -4.69
N PHE A 13 7.40 0.79 -5.10
CA PHE A 13 7.30 -0.58 -4.62
C PHE A 13 7.61 -0.61 -3.12
N VAL A 14 6.68 -1.18 -2.35
CA VAL A 14 6.83 -1.38 -0.90
C VAL A 14 7.29 -2.82 -0.64
N GLY A 15 6.65 -3.77 -1.33
CA GLY A 15 6.99 -5.18 -1.30
C GLY A 15 5.83 -6.06 -1.73
N VAL A 16 5.80 -7.31 -1.25
CA VAL A 16 4.80 -8.32 -1.61
C VAL A 16 4.17 -8.89 -0.34
N THR A 17 2.86 -9.12 -0.33
CA THR A 17 2.14 -9.76 0.78
C THR A 17 2.36 -11.29 0.77
N ARG A 18 1.89 -11.98 1.81
CA ARG A 18 1.91 -13.46 1.86
C ARG A 18 0.97 -14.11 0.85
N SER A 19 0.07 -13.33 0.26
CA SER A 19 -0.90 -13.77 -0.75
C SER A 19 -0.50 -13.31 -2.16
N ASP A 20 0.80 -13.04 -2.37
CA ASP A 20 1.40 -12.66 -3.65
C ASP A 20 0.84 -11.36 -4.27
N GLU A 21 0.32 -10.47 -3.42
CA GLU A 21 -0.11 -9.14 -3.85
C GLU A 21 1.05 -8.17 -3.77
N ILE A 22 1.29 -7.44 -4.86
CA ILE A 22 2.28 -6.39 -4.91
C ILE A 22 1.71 -5.15 -4.21
N VAL A 23 2.42 -4.66 -3.21
CA VAL A 23 2.06 -3.45 -2.48
C VAL A 23 2.86 -2.27 -3.03
N LEU A 24 2.14 -1.23 -3.43
CA LEU A 24 2.70 0.01 -3.94
C LEU A 24 2.21 1.19 -3.09
N TYR A 25 3.05 2.20 -2.90
CA TYR A 25 2.72 3.40 -2.13
C TYR A 25 2.81 4.66 -2.99
N SER A 26 1.78 5.50 -2.93
CA SER A 26 1.84 6.86 -3.49
C SER A 26 2.17 7.86 -2.40
N SER A 27 3.38 8.43 -2.42
CA SER A 27 3.78 9.43 -1.43
C SER A 27 3.06 10.77 -1.60
N SER A 28 2.70 11.13 -2.84
CA SER A 28 2.00 12.38 -3.14
C SER A 28 0.54 12.34 -2.72
N LEU A 29 -0.12 11.18 -2.87
CA LEU A 29 -1.55 11.02 -2.61
C LEU A 29 -1.85 10.24 -1.32
N GLN A 30 -0.80 9.78 -0.62
CA GLN A 30 -0.84 9.13 0.69
C GLN A 30 -1.82 7.94 0.77
N TYR A 31 -1.78 7.06 -0.23
CA TYR A 31 -2.53 5.81 -0.25
C TYR A 31 -1.64 4.62 -0.64
N LEU A 32 -2.10 3.42 -0.31
CA LEU A 32 -1.55 2.16 -0.76
C LEU A 32 -2.36 1.60 -1.91
N VAL A 33 -1.69 0.82 -2.76
CA VAL A 33 -2.30 0.04 -3.82
C VAL A 33 -1.86 -1.40 -3.65
N TYR A 34 -2.83 -2.30 -3.59
CA TYR A 34 -2.63 -3.74 -3.61
C TYR A 34 -2.97 -4.23 -5.01
N TYR A 35 -2.00 -4.83 -5.67
CA TYR A 35 -2.17 -5.43 -6.98
C TYR A 35 -2.02 -6.94 -6.88
N ASN A 36 -3.14 -7.64 -7.07
CA ASN A 36 -3.16 -9.08 -7.16
C ASN A 36 -2.86 -9.51 -8.60
N THR A 37 -1.68 -10.10 -8.81
CA THR A 37 -1.21 -10.48 -10.15
C THR A 37 -1.99 -11.66 -10.73
N GLU A 38 -2.47 -12.58 -9.90
CA GLU A 38 -3.25 -13.75 -10.33
C GLU A 38 -4.65 -13.37 -10.81
N ARG A 39 -5.34 -12.54 -10.02
CA ARG A 39 -6.72 -12.11 -10.29
C ARG A 39 -6.79 -10.89 -11.20
N ASN A 40 -5.65 -10.24 -11.43
CA ASN A 40 -5.54 -8.99 -12.15
C ASN A 40 -6.43 -7.88 -11.55
N THR A 41 -6.49 -7.81 -10.22
CA THR A 41 -7.32 -6.85 -9.48
C THR A 41 -6.45 -5.84 -8.76
N VAL A 42 -6.92 -4.59 -8.72
CA VAL A 42 -6.24 -3.49 -8.06
C VAL A 42 -7.17 -2.91 -7.01
N VAL A 43 -6.69 -2.83 -5.77
CA VAL A 43 -7.40 -2.21 -4.64
C VAL A 43 -6.59 -1.02 -4.15
N ARG A 44 -7.23 0.14 -4.03
CA ARG A 44 -6.66 1.32 -3.37
C ARG A 44 -7.13 1.37 -1.93
N VAL A 45 -6.21 1.64 -1.01
CA VAL A 45 -6.47 1.79 0.42
C VAL A 45 -5.93 3.13 0.88
N ASP A 46 -6.79 4.02 1.35
CA ASP A 46 -6.38 5.29 1.93
C ASP A 46 -5.84 5.07 3.35
N ILE A 47 -4.78 5.80 3.72
CA ILE A 47 -4.17 5.72 5.05
C ILE A 47 -4.81 6.81 5.92
N GLN A 48 -5.59 6.40 6.94
CA GLN A 48 -6.19 7.33 7.89
C GLN A 48 -5.15 7.84 8.91
N GLY A 49 -5.35 9.05 9.44
CA GLY A 49 -4.47 9.64 10.47
C GLY A 49 -3.19 10.30 9.91
N MET A 50 -3.11 10.48 8.59
CA MET A 50 -1.98 11.10 7.90
C MET A 50 -2.18 12.59 7.60
N GLU A 51 -3.29 13.18 8.03
CA GLU A 51 -3.66 14.57 7.71
C GLU A 51 -2.61 15.58 8.21
N ALA A 52 -2.03 15.34 9.39
CA ALA A 52 -0.98 16.17 9.97
C ALA A 52 0.38 16.04 9.24
N PHE A 53 0.55 15.01 8.41
CA PHE A 53 1.78 14.70 7.69
C PHE A 53 1.67 14.96 6.18
N MET A 54 0.60 15.62 5.73
CA MET A 54 0.44 16.05 4.35
C MET A 54 1.61 16.95 3.92
N GLY A 55 2.29 16.57 2.83
CA GLY A 55 3.45 17.30 2.28
C GLY A 55 4.83 16.79 2.74
N PHE A 56 4.89 15.91 3.74
CA PHE A 56 6.13 15.23 4.11
C PHE A 56 6.37 13.99 3.25
N GLN A 57 7.63 13.70 2.95
CA GLN A 57 8.01 12.47 2.25
C GLN A 57 8.02 11.31 3.26
N ILE A 58 6.95 10.53 3.28
CA ILE A 58 6.81 9.37 4.14
C ILE A 58 7.42 8.16 3.44
N PHE A 59 8.26 7.41 4.14
CA PHE A 59 8.80 6.14 3.68
C PHE A 59 8.09 5.01 4.43
N THR A 60 7.27 4.24 3.73
CA THR A 60 6.71 2.99 4.25
C THR A 60 7.76 1.89 4.10
N LEU A 61 8.34 1.45 5.22
CA LEU A 61 9.19 0.27 5.28
C LEU A 61 8.31 -0.95 5.59
N GLN A 62 8.50 -2.02 4.84
CA GLN A 62 7.80 -3.29 5.08
C GLN A 62 8.47 -4.03 6.24
N ASP A 63 8.17 -3.59 7.46
CA ASP A 63 8.34 -4.42 8.67
C ASP A 63 6.98 -4.70 9.32
N HIS A 64 5.91 -4.63 8.53
CA HIS A 64 4.57 -4.99 8.95
C HIS A 64 4.42 -6.52 8.97
N ILE A 65 4.63 -7.10 10.16
CA ILE A 65 4.17 -8.44 10.49
C ILE A 65 2.67 -8.34 10.80
N GLU A 66 1.82 -8.87 9.92
CA GLU A 66 0.35 -8.95 10.13
C GLU A 66 -0.03 -9.77 11.37
N ASP A 67 0.89 -10.60 11.86
CA ASP A 67 0.65 -11.57 12.92
C ASP A 67 1.28 -11.11 14.24
N VAL A 68 0.68 -10.09 14.88
CA VAL A 68 0.84 -9.87 16.33
C VAL A 68 -0.09 -10.83 17.06
N ARG A 69 0.04 -12.14 16.80
CA ARG A 69 -0.53 -13.15 17.68
C ARG A 69 0.01 -12.83 19.07
N LEU A 70 -0.86 -12.32 19.94
CA LEU A 70 -0.61 -12.05 21.35
C LEU A 70 0.33 -13.12 21.89
N MET A 71 1.60 -12.77 22.10
CA MET A 71 2.46 -13.56 22.97
C MET A 71 1.76 -13.52 24.32
N LYS A 72 1.01 -14.57 24.64
CA LYS A 72 0.51 -14.78 25.99
C LYS A 72 1.76 -14.91 26.86
N VAL A 73 2.00 -13.89 27.67
CA VAL A 73 2.95 -13.93 28.79
C VAL A 73 2.41 -14.89 29.84
#